data_AF-A0A2V7WVK5-F1
#
_entry.id   AF-A0A2V7WVK5-F1
#
_cell.length_a   1.000
_cell.length_b   1.000
_cell.length_c   1.000
_cell.angle_alpha   90.00
_cell.angle_beta   90.00
_cell.angle_gamma   90.00
#
_symmetry.space_group_name_H-M   'P 1'
#
loop_
_entity.id
_entity.type
_entity.pdbx_description
1 polymer ?
#
loop_
_entity_poly.entity_id
_entity_poly.type
_entity_poly.pdbx_seq_one_letter_code
_entity_poly.pdbx_strand_id
1 'polypeptide(L)'
;MNHFRLLATGAMLIFALICPAQQTAGGPADPGKQHEQSAADAHLRALSERLELSADQQVKIKPLLEQMLAASEKIRQDDSLSSEARQEKQKTLHEKADKQVRKFLNEEQKRKLDQLEQEPHPGMHGN
;
A
#
# COMPACT_ATOMS: atom_id res chain seq x y z
N MET A 1 29.73 59.76 -50.92
CA MET A 1 29.54 59.41 -49.50
C MET A 1 28.22 58.67 -49.37
N ASN A 2 28.06 57.54 -48.71
CA ASN A 2 28.96 56.61 -48.06
C ASN A 2 28.01 55.64 -47.34
N HIS A 3 28.31 54.34 -47.42
CA HIS A 3 27.84 53.27 -46.53
C HIS A 3 26.45 52.63 -46.80
N PHE A 4 26.55 51.57 -47.60
CA PHE A 4 26.20 50.18 -47.27
C PHE A 4 24.73 49.76 -47.28
N ARG A 5 24.46 48.93 -48.29
CA ARG A 5 23.31 48.05 -48.45
C ARG A 5 23.23 47.04 -47.29
N LEU A 6 22.06 46.88 -46.69
CA LEU A 6 21.63 45.64 -46.05
C LEU A 6 20.10 45.67 -46.05
N LEU A 7 19.49 45.21 -47.14
CA LEU A 7 18.90 43.89 -47.27
C LEU A 7 18.07 43.46 -46.04
N ALA A 8 16.77 43.42 -46.32
CA ALA A 8 15.88 42.32 -46.02
C ALA A 8 15.20 42.30 -44.65
N THR A 9 13.87 42.23 -44.79
CA THR A 9 12.95 41.45 -43.96
C THR A 9 12.74 41.95 -42.54
N GLY A 10 11.98 43.06 -42.50
CA GLY A 10 10.66 43.09 -41.86
C GLY A 10 10.53 42.31 -40.55
N ALA A 11 10.69 43.04 -39.46
CA ALA A 11 10.32 42.61 -38.13
C ALA A 11 8.82 42.28 -38.05
N MET A 12 8.49 41.01 -37.84
CA MET A 12 7.24 40.63 -37.19
C MET A 12 7.63 39.74 -36.01
N LEU A 13 7.55 40.33 -34.82
CA LEU A 13 7.90 39.66 -33.58
C LEU A 13 6.94 38.52 -33.30
N ILE A 14 7.58 37.39 -33.01
CA ILE A 14 7.08 36.05 -32.73
C ILE A 14 6.59 36.02 -31.27
N PHE A 15 5.40 35.48 -31.01
CA PHE A 15 5.28 34.27 -30.18
C PHE A 15 3.91 33.61 -30.37
N ALA A 16 3.94 32.44 -31.00
CA ALA A 16 2.80 31.57 -31.20
C ALA A 16 2.36 30.96 -29.87
N LEU A 17 1.05 30.98 -29.61
CA LEU A 17 0.43 30.06 -28.66
C LEU A 17 0.63 28.62 -29.15
N ILE A 18 1.53 27.87 -28.51
CA ILE A 18 1.63 26.42 -28.67
C ILE A 18 1.91 25.75 -27.33
N CYS A 19 1.01 24.80 -27.00
CA CYS A 19 1.12 23.55 -26.23
C CYS A 19 0.23 23.42 -24.98
N PRO A 20 -0.31 22.21 -24.67
CA PRO A 20 -0.22 20.95 -25.42
C PRO A 20 -1.59 20.38 -25.85
N ALA A 21 -1.55 19.55 -26.90
CA ALA A 21 -2.52 18.49 -27.10
C ALA A 21 -2.39 17.48 -25.96
N GLN A 22 -3.49 17.15 -25.29
CA GLN A 22 -3.58 15.87 -24.58
C GLN A 22 -4.87 15.18 -24.98
N GLN A 23 -4.63 14.03 -25.60
CA GLN A 23 -5.60 13.09 -26.09
C GLN A 23 -6.15 12.28 -24.91
N THR A 24 -7.36 11.79 -25.13
CA THR A 24 -7.92 10.49 -24.70
C THR A 24 -8.75 10.42 -23.42
N ALA A 25 -9.88 9.74 -23.62
CA ALA A 25 -10.58 8.83 -22.74
C ALA A 25 -11.71 9.38 -21.85
N GLY A 26 -12.94 9.14 -22.32
CA GLY A 26 -14.01 8.54 -21.52
C GLY A 26 -14.46 9.26 -20.26
N GLY A 27 -15.53 10.04 -20.37
CA GLY A 27 -16.58 9.92 -19.34
C GLY A 27 -17.34 8.61 -19.59
N PRO A 28 -18.03 7.99 -18.61
CA PRO A 28 -18.32 8.45 -17.25
C PRO A 28 -17.82 7.46 -16.18
N ALA A 29 -17.34 7.96 -15.04
CA ALA A 29 -17.27 7.15 -13.84
C ALA A 29 -17.41 8.06 -12.61
N ASP A 30 -18.64 8.17 -12.12
CA ASP A 30 -18.85 8.26 -10.68
C ASP A 30 -19.02 6.81 -10.18
N PRO A 31 -17.95 6.12 -9.75
CA PRO A 31 -18.13 4.95 -8.93
C PRO A 31 -18.44 5.49 -7.53
N GLY A 32 -19.73 5.48 -7.19
CA GLY A 32 -20.21 5.89 -5.89
C GLY A 32 -19.30 5.34 -4.79
N LYS A 33 -18.78 6.25 -3.96
CA LYS A 33 -17.95 6.06 -2.77
C LYS A 33 -18.05 4.65 -2.18
N GLN A 34 -17.37 3.68 -2.79
CA GLN A 34 -16.94 2.51 -2.07
C GLN A 34 -15.98 3.09 -1.05
N HIS A 35 -16.33 3.00 0.23
CA HIS A 35 -15.36 3.24 1.29
C HIS A 35 -14.12 2.45 0.87
N GLU A 36 -13.04 3.13 0.50
CA GLU A 36 -11.74 2.50 0.33
C GLU A 36 -11.42 1.90 1.71
N GLN A 37 -11.82 0.65 1.92
CA GLN A 37 -11.55 -0.05 3.16
C GLN A 37 -10.04 -0.16 3.24
N SER A 38 -9.46 0.39 4.31
CA SER A 38 -8.01 0.34 4.46
C SER A 38 -7.53 -1.11 4.46
N ALA A 39 -6.28 -1.35 4.07
CA ALA A 39 -5.69 -2.69 4.18
C ALA A 39 -5.78 -3.24 5.63
N ALA A 40 -5.75 -2.35 6.63
CA ALA A 40 -5.95 -2.71 8.02
C ALA A 40 -7.39 -3.16 8.31
N ASP A 41 -8.40 -2.49 7.74
CA ASP A 41 -9.81 -2.89 7.90
C ASP A 41 -10.09 -4.23 7.23
N ALA A 42 -9.52 -4.47 6.05
CA ALA A 42 -9.64 -5.75 5.35
C ALA A 42 -9.00 -6.89 6.16
N HIS A 43 -7.80 -6.67 6.71
CA HIS A 43 -7.12 -7.65 7.56
C HIS A 43 -7.89 -7.88 8.87
N LEU A 44 -8.36 -6.80 9.51
CA LEU A 44 -9.15 -6.90 10.73
C LEU A 44 -10.42 -7.71 10.51
N ARG A 45 -11.12 -7.48 9.39
CA ARG A 45 -12.30 -8.25 9.01
C ARG A 45 -11.98 -9.73 8.86
N ALA A 46 -10.93 -10.08 8.12
CA ALA A 46 -10.53 -11.47 7.95
C ALA A 46 -10.20 -12.15 9.29
N LEU A 47 -9.45 -11.48 10.17
CA LEU A 47 -9.16 -11.99 11.53
C LEU A 47 -10.43 -12.10 12.37
N SER A 48 -11.36 -11.15 12.24
CA SER A 48 -12.63 -11.16 12.95
C SER A 48 -13.52 -12.32 12.53
N GLU A 49 -13.58 -12.63 11.25
CA GLU A 49 -14.35 -13.76 10.71
C GLU A 49 -13.74 -15.11 11.14
N ARG A 50 -12.41 -15.21 11.24
CA ARG A 50 -11.72 -16.46 11.59
C ARG A 50 -11.64 -16.72 13.10
N LEU A 51 -11.48 -15.67 13.89
CA LEU A 51 -11.32 -15.75 15.35
C LEU A 51 -12.56 -15.31 16.12
N GLU A 52 -13.64 -14.93 15.43
CA GLU A 52 -14.88 -14.44 16.04
C GLU A 52 -14.60 -13.28 17.02
N LEU A 53 -13.84 -12.28 16.56
CA LEU A 53 -13.42 -11.16 17.40
C LEU A 53 -14.62 -10.29 17.80
N SER A 54 -14.74 -9.98 19.09
CA SER A 54 -15.74 -9.03 19.58
C SER A 54 -15.43 -7.60 19.14
N ALA A 55 -16.43 -6.70 19.19
CA ALA A 55 -16.23 -5.30 18.83
C ALA A 55 -15.11 -4.63 19.65
N ASP A 56 -15.02 -4.92 20.94
CA ASP A 56 -13.96 -4.41 21.82
C ASP A 56 -12.57 -4.95 21.44
N GLN A 57 -12.49 -6.21 21.02
CA GLN A 57 -11.24 -6.81 20.54
C GLN A 57 -10.83 -6.17 19.22
N GLN A 58 -11.77 -5.95 18.31
CA GLN A 58 -11.51 -5.33 17.02
C GLN A 58 -10.93 -3.92 17.17
N VAL A 59 -11.51 -3.10 18.05
CA VAL A 59 -11.02 -1.73 18.33
C VAL A 59 -9.58 -1.75 18.87
N LYS A 60 -9.23 -2.74 19.71
CA LYS A 60 -7.87 -2.88 20.28
C LYS A 60 -6.86 -3.43 19.28
N ILE A 61 -7.30 -4.32 18.37
CA ILE A 61 -6.43 -4.99 17.40
C ILE A 61 -6.16 -4.10 16.18
N LYS A 62 -7.13 -3.31 15.72
CA LYS A 62 -7.00 -2.43 14.55
C LYS A 62 -5.70 -1.61 14.51
N PRO A 63 -5.33 -0.82 15.56
CA PRO A 63 -4.10 -0.03 15.53
C PRO A 63 -2.83 -0.87 15.47
N LEU A 64 -2.86 -2.13 15.94
CA LEU A 64 -1.72 -3.05 15.83
C LEU A 64 -1.53 -3.51 14.39
N LEU A 65 -2.63 -3.78 13.68
CA LEU A 65 -2.60 -4.15 12.27
C LEU A 65 -2.14 -2.98 11.39
N GLU A 66 -2.60 -1.76 11.67
CA GLU A 66 -2.14 -0.55 11.00
C GLU A 66 -0.62 -0.38 11.14
N GLN A 67 -0.09 -0.51 12.37
CA GLN A 67 1.34 -0.42 12.63
C GLN A 67 2.13 -1.53 11.94
N MET A 68 1.63 -2.76 11.97
CA MET A 68 2.26 -3.89 11.30
C MET A 68 2.31 -3.68 9.78
N LEU A 69 1.21 -3.26 9.16
CA LEU A 69 1.16 -3.01 7.72
C LEU A 69 2.13 -1.88 7.31
N ALA A 70 2.16 -0.78 8.07
CA ALA A 70 3.10 0.31 7.84
C ALA A 70 4.57 -0.14 7.99
N ALA A 71 4.87 -0.98 8.99
CA ALA A 71 6.22 -1.51 9.17
C ALA A 71 6.60 -2.52 8.08
N SER A 72 5.65 -3.34 7.64
CA SER A 72 5.83 -4.29 6.54
C SER A 72 6.14 -3.57 5.24
N GLU A 73 5.42 -2.47 4.96
CA GLU A 73 5.66 -1.65 3.79
C GLU A 73 7.08 -1.04 3.81
N LYS A 74 7.53 -0.53 4.96
CA LYS A 74 8.90 -0.04 5.11
C LYS A 74 9.94 -1.13 4.85
N ILE A 75 9.73 -2.34 5.38
CA ILE A 75 10.62 -3.48 5.11
C ILE A 75 10.59 -3.84 3.63
N ARG A 76 9.44 -3.75 2.97
CA ARG A 76 9.28 -4.03 1.53
C ARG A 76 9.92 -2.98 0.62
N GLN A 77 9.97 -1.73 1.05
CA GLN A 77 10.56 -0.62 0.29
C GLN A 77 12.06 -0.40 0.61
N ASP A 78 12.60 -1.11 1.60
CA ASP A 78 14.02 -0.97 1.98
C ASP A 78 14.92 -1.70 0.98
N ASP A 79 15.46 -0.98 0.00
CA ASP A 79 16.35 -1.51 -1.04
C ASP A 79 17.75 -1.88 -0.52
N SER A 80 18.08 -1.55 0.73
CA SER A 80 19.37 -1.92 1.33
C SER A 80 19.40 -3.37 1.84
N LEU A 81 18.25 -4.02 1.94
CA LEU A 81 18.12 -5.39 2.47
C LEU A 81 18.20 -6.44 1.36
N SER A 82 18.95 -7.52 1.63
CA SER A 82 18.84 -8.74 0.84
C SER A 82 17.44 -9.34 0.95
N SER A 83 17.07 -10.20 -0.01
CA SER A 83 15.78 -10.91 0.02
C SER A 83 15.58 -11.71 1.31
N GLU A 84 16.63 -12.43 1.73
CA GLU A 84 16.65 -13.23 2.96
C GLU A 84 16.46 -12.36 4.21
N ALA A 85 17.21 -11.25 4.31
CA ALA A 85 17.09 -10.32 5.43
C ALA A 85 15.71 -9.64 5.47
N ARG A 86 15.13 -9.35 4.30
CA ARG A 86 13.77 -8.81 4.17
C ARG A 86 12.74 -9.82 4.67
N GLN A 87 12.86 -11.08 4.27
CA GLN A 87 11.97 -12.15 4.71
C GLN A 87 12.08 -12.39 6.22
N GLU A 88 13.30 -12.45 6.77
CA GLU A 88 13.52 -12.60 8.21
C GLU A 88 12.88 -11.45 8.99
N LYS A 89 13.10 -10.20 8.56
CA LYS A 89 12.46 -9.04 9.19
C LYS A 89 10.94 -9.08 9.11
N GLN A 90 10.36 -9.51 7.98
CA GLN A 90 8.92 -9.67 7.85
C GLN A 90 8.38 -10.76 8.78
N LYS A 91 9.11 -11.88 8.93
CA LYS A 91 8.76 -12.97 9.87
C LYS A 91 8.78 -12.47 11.31
N THR A 92 9.86 -11.80 11.73
CA THR A 92 9.95 -11.22 13.08
C THR A 92 8.86 -10.18 13.33
N LEU A 93 8.51 -9.37 12.32
CA LEU A 93 7.40 -8.42 12.42
C LEU A 93 6.06 -9.13 12.65
N HIS A 94 5.76 -10.19 11.89
CA HIS A 94 4.56 -10.99 12.07
C HIS A 94 4.52 -11.64 13.47
N GLU A 95 5.60 -12.29 13.91
CA GLU A 95 5.67 -12.89 15.25
C GLU A 95 5.45 -11.85 16.36
N LYS A 96 5.96 -10.63 16.19
CA LYS A 96 5.74 -9.54 17.14
C LYS A 96 4.29 -9.06 17.13
N ALA A 97 3.66 -8.96 15.97
CA ALA A 97 2.27 -8.57 15.85
C ALA A 97 1.35 -9.62 16.47
N ASP A 98 1.55 -10.90 16.14
CA ASP A 98 0.83 -12.04 16.72
C ASP A 98 0.89 -12.03 18.26
N LYS A 99 2.09 -11.93 18.85
CA LYS A 99 2.25 -11.81 20.31
C LYS A 99 1.47 -10.66 20.93
N GLN A 100 1.28 -9.55 20.21
CA GLN A 100 0.49 -8.42 20.70
C GLN A 100 -1.01 -8.67 20.57
N VAL A 101 -1.45 -9.23 19.44
CA VAL A 101 -2.85 -9.61 19.20
C VAL A 101 -3.32 -10.63 20.23
N ARG A 102 -2.52 -11.66 20.52
CA ARG A 102 -2.82 -12.72 21.52
C ARG A 102 -3.15 -12.20 22.91
N LYS A 103 -2.68 -11.00 23.30
CA LYS A 103 -3.01 -10.38 24.60
C LYS A 103 -4.48 -9.99 24.72
N PHE A 104 -5.17 -9.83 23.59
CA PHE A 104 -6.58 -9.44 23.52
C PHE A 104 -7.50 -10.63 23.24
N LEU A 105 -6.95 -11.81 22.97
CA LEU A 105 -7.69 -13.02 22.65
C LEU A 105 -7.94 -13.87 23.90
N ASN A 106 -9.06 -14.59 23.90
CA ASN A 106 -9.29 -15.67 24.87
C ASN A 106 -8.57 -16.97 24.44
N GLU A 107 -8.58 -18.00 25.30
CA GLU A 107 -7.87 -19.25 25.03
C GLU A 107 -8.37 -20.01 23.80
N GLU A 108 -9.67 -19.95 23.50
CA GLU A 108 -10.24 -20.58 22.30
C GLU A 108 -9.74 -19.88 21.03
N GLN A 109 -9.77 -18.55 21.02
CA GLN A 109 -9.32 -17.72 19.90
C GLN A 109 -7.81 -17.86 19.66
N LYS A 110 -7.00 -18.00 20.73
CA LYS A 110 -5.57 -18.29 20.59
C LYS A 110 -5.33 -19.62 19.89
N ARG A 111 -6.09 -20.67 20.25
CA ARG A 111 -5.99 -21.98 19.58
C ARG A 111 -6.42 -21.91 18.11
N LYS A 112 -7.46 -21.13 17.77
CA LYS A 112 -7.85 -20.89 16.38
C LYS A 112 -6.71 -20.17 15.63
N LEU A 113 -6.08 -19.18 16.24
CA LEU A 113 -4.94 -18.47 15.66
C LEU A 113 -3.75 -19.40 15.43
N ASP A 114 -3.40 -20.27 16.39
CA ASP A 114 -2.35 -21.28 16.23
C ASP A 114 -2.60 -22.20 15.03
N GLN A 115 -3.86 -22.56 14.77
CA GLN A 115 -4.23 -23.39 13.63
C GLN A 115 -4.07 -22.63 12.31
N LEU A 116 -4.49 -21.37 12.26
CA LEU A 116 -4.32 -20.51 11.08
C LEU A 116 -2.84 -20.29 10.72
N GLU A 117 -1.97 -20.16 11.73
CA GLU A 117 -0.52 -20.00 11.53
C GLU A 117 0.16 -21.29 11.05
N GLN A 118 -0.42 -22.46 11.37
CA GLN A 118 0.05 -23.76 10.92
C GLN A 118 -0.51 -24.16 9.55
N GLU A 119 -1.60 -23.52 9.10
CA GLU A 119 -2.14 -23.78 7.77
C GLU A 119 -1.07 -23.46 6.71
N PRO A 120 -0.78 -24.38 5.77
CA PRO A 120 0.14 -24.12 4.70
C PRO A 120 -0.33 -22.92 3.89
N HIS A 121 0.32 -21.77 4.04
CA HIS A 121 0.01 -20.63 3.19
C HIS A 121 0.40 -20.99 1.75
N PRO A 122 -0.54 -20.99 0.78
CA PRO A 122 -0.28 -21.43 -0.60
C PRO A 122 0.71 -20.55 -1.39
N GLY A 123 1.40 -19.60 -0.73
CA GLY A 123 2.49 -18.79 -1.30
C GLY A 123 3.88 -19.03 -0.70
N MET A 124 4.04 -19.96 0.26
CA MET A 124 5.34 -20.28 0.89
C MET A 124 6.01 -21.54 0.36
N HIS A 125 5.37 -22.27 -0.56
CA HIS A 125 6.02 -23.35 -1.30
C HIS A 125 6.87 -22.75 -2.43
N GLY A 126 8.09 -22.34 -2.07
CA GLY A 126 9.16 -22.13 -3.03
C GLY A 126 9.41 -23.41 -3.82
N ASN A 127 9.47 -23.26 -5.15
CA ASN A 127 9.85 -24.28 -6.11
C ASN A 127 11.34 -24.62 -6.02
#